data_AF-A0A144VLH3-F1
#
_entry.id   AF-A0A144VLH3-F1
#
_cell.length_a   1.000
_cell.length_b   1.000
_cell.length_c   1.000
_cell.angle_alpha   90.00
_cell.angle_beta   90.00
_cell.angle_gamma   90.00
#
_symmetry.space_group_name_H-M   'P 1'
#
loop_
_entity.id
_entity.type
_entity.pdbx_description
1 polymer ?
#
loop_
_entity_poly.entity_id
_entity_poly.type
_entity_poly.pdbx_seq_one_letter_code
_entity_poly.pdbx_strand_id
1 'polypeptide(L)'
;MLRPGASRWDVGLGELNDDTLIDAPKVGYGTLYYGLNNTFTGYVGAQYTDMDFYAGILGVAMNTRVGAFAFDVTQSHADIEGLKTLSGQSYRLTNGRDFP
;
A
#
# COMPACT_ATOMS: atom_id res chain seq x y z
N MET A 1 -13.22 -6.81 -3.46
CA MET A 1 -12.35 -7.60 -4.36
C MET A 1 -12.66 -7.32 -5.81
N LEU A 2 -11.69 -7.50 -6.71
CA LEU A 2 -11.87 -7.29 -8.14
C LEU A 2 -12.37 -8.56 -8.80
N ARG A 3 -13.17 -8.40 -9.86
CA ARG A 3 -13.58 -9.52 -10.72
C ARG A 3 -12.36 -10.08 -11.46
N PRO A 4 -12.37 -11.36 -11.87
CA PRO A 4 -11.30 -11.94 -12.67
C PRO A 4 -11.01 -11.09 -13.90
N GLY A 5 -9.73 -10.82 -14.16
CA GLY A 5 -9.28 -10.01 -15.29
C GLY A 5 -9.53 -8.50 -15.16
N ALA A 6 -10.17 -8.04 -14.08
CA ALA A 6 -10.31 -6.62 -13.80
C ALA A 6 -9.06 -6.08 -13.13
N SER A 7 -8.61 -4.90 -13.58
CA SER A 7 -7.55 -4.12 -12.95
C SER A 7 -8.14 -2.84 -12.37
N ARG A 8 -7.61 -2.42 -11.22
CA ARG A 8 -7.84 -1.09 -10.66
C ARG A 8 -6.48 -0.53 -10.32
N TRP A 9 -6.23 0.70 -10.73
CA TRP A 9 -5.01 1.42 -10.41
C TRP A 9 -5.39 2.77 -9.81
N ASP A 10 -4.51 3.27 -8.96
CA ASP A 10 -4.66 4.56 -8.31
C ASP A 10 -3.27 5.18 -8.18
N VAL A 11 -3.13 6.41 -8.64
CA VAL A 11 -1.85 7.13 -8.64
C VAL A 11 -2.11 8.57 -8.24
N GLY A 12 -1.19 9.13 -7.47
CA GLY A 12 -1.27 10.52 -7.02
C GLY A 12 0.11 11.14 -6.90
N LEU A 13 0.19 12.42 -7.25
CA LEU A 13 1.36 13.27 -7.06
C LEU A 13 0.88 14.56 -6.42
N GLY A 14 1.59 15.05 -5.41
CA GLY A 14 1.21 16.28 -4.72
C GLY A 14 2.24 16.66 -3.67
N GLU A 15 1.82 17.51 -2.74
CA GLU A 15 2.63 17.93 -1.59
C GLU A 15 1.92 17.49 -0.32
N LEU A 16 2.71 17.04 0.66
CA LEU A 16 2.17 16.68 1.97
C LEU A 16 1.72 17.96 2.68
N ASN A 17 0.41 18.09 2.86
CA ASN A 17 -0.19 19.23 3.55
C ASN A 17 -0.25 18.95 5.06
N ASP A 18 0.82 19.28 5.77
CA ASP A 18 0.94 19.15 7.21
C ASP A 18 1.59 20.40 7.80
N ASP A 19 0.82 21.11 8.63
CA ASP A 19 1.22 22.39 9.25
C ASP A 19 2.37 22.25 10.27
N THR A 20 2.79 21.02 10.60
CA THR A 20 3.91 20.74 11.52
C THR A 20 5.26 20.58 10.81
N LEU A 21 5.26 20.52 9.47
CA LEU A 21 6.45 20.36 8.65
C LEU A 21 7.00 21.73 8.20
N ILE A 22 8.33 21.91 8.30
CA ILE A 22 9.01 23.16 7.92
C ILE A 22 9.00 23.36 6.39
N ASP A 23 9.04 22.26 5.63
CA ASP A 23 8.86 22.21 4.18
C ASP A 23 7.77 21.19 3.86
N ALA A 24 6.89 21.49 2.91
CA ALA A 24 5.87 20.55 2.44
C ALA A 24 6.50 19.60 1.41
N PRO A 25 6.87 18.36 1.78
CA PRO A 25 7.58 17.50 0.86
C PRO A 25 6.65 17.01 -0.25
N LYS A 26 7.19 16.92 -1.47
CA LYS A 26 6.43 16.32 -2.57
C LYS A 26 6.29 14.84 -2.32
N VAL A 27 5.08 14.34 -2.52
CA VAL A 27 4.72 12.94 -2.35
C VAL A 27 4.22 12.39 -3.67
N GLY A 28 4.64 11.17 -3.97
CA GLY A 28 4.11 10.40 -5.07
C GLY A 28 3.74 9.00 -4.61
N TYR A 29 2.59 8.50 -5.03
CA TYR A 29 2.22 7.12 -4.78
C TYR A 29 1.54 6.50 -6.00
N GLY A 30 1.65 5.18 -6.08
CA GLY A 30 0.96 4.38 -7.08
C GLY A 30 0.62 3.03 -6.51
N THR A 31 -0.62 2.59 -6.73
CA THR A 31 -1.10 1.27 -6.36
C THR A 31 -1.79 0.61 -7.54
N LEU A 32 -1.62 -0.69 -7.66
CA LEU A 32 -2.22 -1.52 -8.69
C LEU A 32 -2.83 -2.76 -8.03
N TYR A 33 -4.09 -3.00 -8.34
CA TYR A 33 -4.86 -4.15 -7.94
C TYR A 33 -5.24 -4.94 -9.20
N TYR A 34 -5.08 -6.25 -9.14
CA TYR A 34 -5.39 -7.14 -10.26
C TYR A 34 -6.14 -8.39 -9.79
N GLY A 35 -7.32 -8.62 -10.37
CA GLY A 35 -8.12 -9.82 -10.13
C GLY A 35 -7.53 -11.03 -10.88
N LEU A 36 -6.77 -11.87 -10.17
CA LEU A 36 -6.16 -13.07 -10.75
C LEU A 36 -7.21 -14.10 -11.16
N ASN A 37 -8.23 -14.31 -10.31
CA ASN A 37 -9.37 -15.19 -10.57
C ASN A 37 -10.56 -14.79 -9.69
N ASN A 38 -11.61 -15.63 -9.62
CA ASN A 38 -12.82 -15.33 -8.84
C ASN A 38 -12.57 -15.28 -7.33
N THR A 39 -11.44 -15.81 -6.88
CA THR A 39 -11.10 -16.03 -5.48
C THR A 39 -9.93 -15.17 -5.03
N PHE A 40 -8.99 -14.79 -5.91
CA PHE A 40 -7.75 -14.11 -5.56
C PHE A 40 -7.61 -12.76 -6.28
N THR A 41 -7.22 -11.74 -5.54
CA THR A 41 -6.84 -10.41 -6.03
C THR A 41 -5.44 -10.10 -5.52
N GLY A 42 -4.48 -9.94 -6.42
CA GLY A 42 -3.15 -9.45 -6.06
C GLY A 42 -3.13 -7.93 -6.06
N TYR A 43 -2.29 -7.33 -5.22
CA TYR A 43 -2.05 -5.90 -5.27
C TYR A 43 -0.61 -5.55 -4.90
N VAL A 44 -0.14 -4.46 -5.49
CA VAL A 44 1.21 -3.92 -5.27
C VAL A 44 1.11 -2.41 -5.25
N GLY A 45 1.97 -1.77 -4.50
CA GLY A 45 2.05 -0.32 -4.49
C GLY A 45 3.42 0.17 -4.06
N ALA A 46 3.67 1.42 -4.36
CA ALA A 46 4.84 2.13 -3.89
C ALA A 46 4.45 3.57 -3.59
N GLN A 47 5.16 4.16 -2.63
CA GLN A 47 5.12 5.58 -2.32
C GLN A 47 6.55 6.10 -2.17
N TYR A 48 6.73 7.34 -2.55
CA TYR A 48 7.98 8.09 -2.46
C TYR A 48 7.69 9.50 -1.96
N THR A 49 8.66 10.09 -1.28
CA THR A 49 8.59 11.45 -0.78
C THR A 49 9.97 12.10 -0.90
N ASP A 50 10.00 13.40 -1.21
CA ASP A 50 11.23 14.19 -1.39
C ASP A 50 12.13 14.26 -0.14
N MET A 51 11.67 13.77 1.02
CA MET A 51 12.47 13.59 2.24
C MET A 51 13.20 12.23 2.27
N ASP A 52 13.64 11.74 1.10
CA ASP A 52 14.29 10.44 0.93
C ASP A 52 13.56 9.27 1.62
N PHE A 53 12.23 9.35 1.64
CA PHE A 53 11.36 8.30 2.14
C PHE A 53 10.78 7.50 0.98
N TYR A 54 10.92 6.18 1.01
CA TYR A 54 10.29 5.27 0.07
C TYR A 54 9.67 4.08 0.79
N ALA A 55 8.46 3.69 0.38
CA ALA A 55 7.85 2.47 0.85
C ALA A 55 7.20 1.70 -0.29
N GLY A 56 7.29 0.37 -0.23
CA GLY A 56 6.66 -0.55 -1.15
C GLY A 56 5.75 -1.50 -0.39
N ILE A 57 4.61 -1.83 -0.99
CA ILE A 57 3.67 -2.82 -0.47
C ILE A 57 3.41 -3.89 -1.52
N LEU A 58 3.34 -5.13 -1.09
CA LEU A 58 2.91 -6.26 -1.90
C LEU A 58 1.95 -7.11 -1.09
N GLY A 59 0.80 -7.44 -1.67
CA GLY A 59 -0.24 -8.17 -0.98
C GLY A 59 -1.13 -9.02 -1.88
N VAL A 60 -1.87 -9.89 -1.23
CA VAL A 60 -2.88 -10.74 -1.83
C VAL A 60 -4.12 -10.74 -0.95
N ALA A 61 -5.28 -10.61 -1.60
CA ALA A 61 -6.58 -10.76 -0.98
C ALA A 61 -7.29 -11.97 -1.59
N MET A 62 -8.03 -12.70 -0.76
CA MET A 62 -8.84 -13.83 -1.18
C MET A 62 -10.28 -13.74 -0.65
N ASN A 63 -11.26 -14.00 -1.52
CA ASN A 63 -12.67 -14.10 -1.15
C ASN A 63 -13.06 -15.56 -1.10
N THR A 64 -13.42 -16.05 0.08
CA THR A 64 -13.92 -17.41 0.26
C THR A 64 -15.41 -17.36 0.60
N ARG A 65 -16.12 -18.49 0.45
CA ARG A 65 -17.55 -18.56 0.84
C ARG A 65 -17.82 -18.24 2.31
N VAL A 66 -16.79 -18.34 3.16
CA VAL A 66 -16.89 -18.14 4.61
C VAL A 66 -16.33 -16.78 5.07
N GLY A 67 -15.87 -15.93 4.14
CA GLY A 67 -15.31 -14.60 4.42
C GLY A 67 -14.16 -14.20 3.50
N ALA A 68 -13.72 -12.95 3.64
CA ALA A 68 -12.58 -12.39 2.94
C ALA A 68 -11.34 -12.35 3.84
N PHE A 69 -10.19 -12.69 3.27
CA PHE A 69 -8.89 -12.60 3.94
C PHE A 69 -7.93 -11.80 3.07
N ALA A 70 -7.07 -11.00 3.69
CA ALA A 70 -6.00 -10.30 2.99
C ALA A 70 -4.71 -10.36 3.78
N PHE A 71 -3.61 -10.57 3.07
CA PHE A 71 -2.27 -10.55 3.63
C PHE A 71 -1.38 -9.65 2.79
N ASP A 72 -0.63 -8.77 3.46
CA ASP A 72 0.30 -7.86 2.82
C ASP A 72 1.56 -7.63 3.63
N VAL A 73 2.62 -7.34 2.89
CA VAL A 73 3.93 -6.97 3.40
C VAL A 73 4.23 -5.57 2.91
N THR A 74 4.51 -4.67 3.85
CA THR A 74 4.95 -3.31 3.56
C THR A 74 6.39 -3.17 4.01
N GLN A 75 7.28 -2.74 3.13
CA GLN A 75 8.65 -2.39 3.46
C GLN A 75 8.86 -0.89 3.23
N SER A 76 9.37 -0.20 4.24
CA SER A 76 9.62 1.24 4.19
C SER A 76 11.07 1.54 4.54
N HIS A 77 11.61 2.58 3.94
CA HIS A 77 12.89 3.14 4.26
C HIS A 77 12.76 4.65 4.29
N ALA A 78 13.37 5.27 5.29
CA ALA A 78 13.41 6.71 5.49
C ALA A 78 14.87 7.10 5.68
N ASP A 79 15.42 7.89 4.77
CA ASP A 79 16.70 8.55 5.01
C ASP A 79 16.43 9.97 5.51
N ILE A 80 16.74 10.23 6.77
CA ILE A 80 16.45 11.53 7.38
C ILE A 80 17.78 12.26 7.51
N GLU A 81 17.91 13.42 6.85
CA GLU A 81 19.12 14.23 6.90
C GLU A 81 19.49 14.56 8.36
N GLY A 82 20.70 14.15 8.78
CA GLY A 82 21.18 14.31 10.16
C GLY A 82 20.86 13.14 11.11
N LEU A 83 20.11 12.12 10.66
CA LEU A 83 19.89 10.85 11.37
C LEU A 83 20.40 9.67 10.54
N LYS A 84 20.35 8.47 11.12
CA LYS A 84 20.64 7.23 10.38
C LYS A 84 19.44 6.82 9.55
N THR A 85 19.69 6.23 8.39
CA THR A 85 18.66 5.59 7.55
C THR A 85 17.85 4.57 8.38
N LEU A 86 16.54 4.79 8.46
CA LEU A 86 15.60 3.92 9.15
C LEU A 86 14.95 2.98 8.15
N SER A 87 14.97 1.67 8.42
CA SER A 87 14.24 0.68 7.62
C SER A 87 13.25 -0.08 8.49
N GLY A 88 12.11 -0.42 7.90
CA GLY A 88 11.01 -1.08 8.58
C GLY A 88 10.30 -2.06 7.67
N GLN A 89 9.84 -3.17 8.24
CA GLN A 89 9.00 -4.16 7.58
C GLN A 89 7.77 -4.39 8.44
N SER A 90 6.61 -4.35 7.82
CA SER A 90 5.32 -4.59 8.46
C SER A 90 4.59 -5.70 7.71
N TYR A 91 3.95 -6.57 8.47
CA TYR A 91 3.16 -7.68 7.97
C TYR A 91 1.74 -7.51 8.50
N ARG A 92 0.76 -7.54 7.60
CA ARG A 92 -0.64 -7.31 7.95
C ARG A 92 -1.47 -8.51 7.52
N LEU A 93 -2.36 -8.95 8.41
CA LEU A 93 -3.39 -9.94 8.13
C LEU A 93 -4.75 -9.35 8.48
N THR A 94 -5.62 -9.27 7.48
CA THR A 94 -6.98 -8.74 7.63
C THR A 94 -7.99 -9.85 7.36
N ASN A 95 -9.06 -9.90 8.14
CA ASN A 95 -10.21 -10.75 7.86
C ASN A 95 -11.50 -9.91 7.87
N GLY A 96 -12.47 -10.33 7.07
CA GLY A 96 -13.82 -9.76 7.03
C GLY A 96 -14.85 -10.86 6.85
N ARG A 97 -15.94 -10.79 7.62
CA ARG A 97 -17.14 -11.63 7.42
C ARG A 97 -18.32 -10.72 7.20
N ASP A 98 -19.06 -10.95 6.11
CA ASP A 98 -20.37 -10.35 5.94
C ASP A 98 -21.36 -11.14 6.80
N PHE A 99 -21.95 -10.46 7.80
CA PHE A 99 -23.07 -11.00 8.56
C PHE A 99 -24.38 -10.54 7.87
N PRO A 100 -25.37 -11.43 7.70
CA PRO A 100 -26.68 -11.08 7.16
C PRO A 100 -27.50 -10.22 8.11
#